data_AF-A0A0F8LQT0-F1
#
_entry.id   AF-A0A0F8LQT0-F1
#
_cell.length_a   1.000
_cell.length_b   1.000
_cell.length_c   1.000
_cell.angle_alpha   90.00
_cell.angle_beta   90.00
_cell.angle_gamma   90.00
#
_symmetry.space_group_name_H-M   'P 1'
#
loop_
_entity.id
_entity.type
_entity.pdbx_description
1 polymer ?
#
loop_
_entity_poly.entity_id
_entity_poly.type
_entity_poly.pdbx_seq_one_letter_code
_entity_poly.pdbx_strand_id
1 'polypeptide(L)'
;MKNLKSEILETNITKMVLLSIAFTIAMVALASNASAAAQTPSYGTAIVDGKYIEWDLNADHFADMHEAYNANKDVLSKLYLRYNCSAKVMYVLVLRVPPYEVQPTADDAWVRIDSAEGAPVVSGTTGNDGIPPDFEWVKNDTGTIIGYEASFPLEPGTHTIGAHIQIKPGRTSGTIDKQIPLVINCQQREELTVTKTAVTSYTRTHNWDITKSVTTEYGEKENGSPKIWLYADGSGNEPATWTVDVKHKGYEDSDFDVSGVITIENTGDLPATITSIEDVLGGTPITEVNLPEGVVLPYTLPVGETLECSYSETVGSKIEGSNDVTVMTDRNNNYEASAEIIWSNTPNTENYKTITISDISDLFGEVNLGTVTAPENAQFTYSKDFAWEDYGKDAGGDYVYNNEATIVETGDSDDATLKVNVQSYMYETAYAKGDGATCFIPTFKNWGWTNLISPGTYEMDLWAGAAQCDTSKGTLVGSVTVTYGSDGYVTADYNVGTPYILEETHVYAGYEMFPMDKKGNPTVAPGAYSNASPFDDRDVYVIAHAVVGIPDPNFGPE
;
A
#
# COMPACT_ATOMS: atom_id res chain seq x y z
N MET A 1 -19.06 93.73 -15.03
CA MET A 1 -20.17 94.62 -15.48
C MET A 1 -21.51 93.95 -15.13
N LYS A 2 -22.62 94.66 -15.34
CA LYS A 2 -24.03 94.18 -15.36
C LYS A 2 -24.16 92.71 -15.85
N ASN A 3 -24.84 91.86 -15.08
CA ASN A 3 -26.25 91.47 -15.25
C ASN A 3 -26.62 90.94 -16.64
N LEU A 4 -26.98 89.66 -16.72
CA LEU A 4 -28.33 89.09 -16.92
C LEU A 4 -28.24 87.61 -16.43
N LYS A 5 -29.23 87.01 -15.75
CA LYS A 5 -30.50 86.43 -16.24
C LYS A 5 -30.36 85.49 -17.44
N SER A 6 -30.99 84.32 -17.51
CA SER A 6 -31.77 83.50 -16.54
C SER A 6 -32.13 82.13 -17.21
N GLU A 7 -33.00 81.21 -16.75
CA GLU A 7 -34.00 81.11 -15.65
C GLU A 7 -34.27 79.60 -15.32
N ILE A 8 -35.12 79.33 -14.31
CA ILE A 8 -36.19 78.28 -14.22
C ILE A 8 -36.31 77.28 -15.40
N LEU A 9 -36.49 75.94 -15.26
CA LEU A 9 -36.58 74.92 -14.18
C LEU A 9 -36.45 73.54 -14.92
N GLU A 10 -36.43 72.32 -14.36
CA GLU A 10 -36.57 71.73 -13.01
C GLU A 10 -35.29 70.88 -12.66
N THR A 11 -35.19 69.80 -11.86
CA THR A 11 -36.11 68.92 -11.08
C THR A 11 -35.38 68.34 -9.84
N ASN A 12 -36.07 67.52 -9.04
CA ASN A 12 -35.59 66.81 -7.85
C ASN A 12 -34.25 66.07 -8.00
N ILE A 13 -33.34 66.29 -7.04
CA ILE A 13 -32.75 65.23 -6.18
C ILE A 13 -32.17 65.88 -4.90
N THR A 14 -32.17 65.14 -3.79
CA THR A 14 -32.13 65.70 -2.43
C THR A 14 -30.72 65.97 -1.90
N LYS A 15 -30.58 67.04 -1.11
CA LYS A 15 -29.35 67.43 -0.39
C LYS A 15 -29.10 66.52 0.82
N MET A 16 -27.84 66.21 1.12
CA MET A 16 -27.14 66.63 2.36
C MET A 16 -25.77 65.95 2.50
N VAL A 17 -24.68 66.73 2.41
CA VAL A 17 -23.31 66.28 2.71
C VAL A 17 -22.51 67.44 3.34
N LEU A 18 -22.13 67.23 4.62
CA LEU A 18 -20.97 67.80 5.36
C LEU A 18 -20.88 69.27 5.84
N LEU A 19 -20.30 69.37 7.06
CA LEU A 19 -19.50 70.45 7.72
C LEU A 19 -20.16 71.81 8.09
N SER A 20 -19.82 72.51 9.20
CA SER A 20 -19.29 72.13 10.55
C SER A 20 -19.05 73.36 11.48
N ILE A 21 -18.85 73.11 12.79
CA ILE A 21 -18.16 73.93 13.84
C ILE A 21 -19.00 74.91 14.73
N ALA A 22 -18.92 74.63 16.05
CA ALA A 22 -19.01 75.47 17.27
C ALA A 22 -20.26 76.35 17.62
N PHE A 23 -20.87 76.05 18.77
CA PHE A 23 -20.58 76.79 20.03
C PHE A 23 -20.98 75.97 21.29
N THR A 24 -20.67 76.47 22.49
CA THR A 24 -20.71 75.70 23.77
C THR A 24 -21.67 76.23 24.85
N ILE A 25 -22.21 75.29 25.63
CA ILE A 25 -22.71 75.39 27.03
C ILE A 25 -23.91 76.32 27.32
N ALA A 26 -25.01 75.69 27.77
CA ALA A 26 -25.87 76.20 28.85
C ALA A 26 -26.61 75.04 29.54
N MET A 27 -26.45 74.89 30.87
CA MET A 27 -27.32 74.04 31.69
C MET A 27 -28.54 74.86 32.17
N VAL A 28 -29.68 74.19 32.40
CA VAL A 28 -30.42 74.23 33.68
C VAL A 28 -31.45 73.09 33.71
N ALA A 29 -31.66 72.54 34.91
CA ALA A 29 -32.40 71.33 35.23
C ALA A 29 -33.79 71.14 34.56
N LEU A 30 -34.00 69.92 34.05
CA LEU A 30 -35.19 69.14 34.37
C LEU A 30 -34.74 67.94 35.20
N ALA A 31 -35.24 67.83 36.42
CA ALA A 31 -34.94 66.70 37.31
C ALA A 31 -35.82 65.50 36.94
N SER A 32 -35.27 64.55 36.18
CA SER A 32 -35.77 63.18 36.15
C SER A 32 -35.12 62.40 37.30
N ASN A 33 -35.92 61.67 38.07
CA ASN A 33 -35.40 60.80 39.13
C ASN A 33 -34.58 59.68 38.47
N ALA A 34 -33.28 59.65 38.75
CA ALA A 34 -32.45 58.51 38.39
C ALA A 34 -32.87 57.30 39.26
N SER A 35 -33.72 56.45 38.73
CA SER A 35 -33.86 55.09 39.25
C SER A 35 -32.50 54.43 39.15
N ALA A 36 -32.01 53.86 40.26
CA ALA A 36 -30.78 53.07 40.22
C ALA A 36 -30.96 51.93 39.21
N ALA A 37 -30.00 51.78 38.29
CA ALA A 37 -29.99 50.62 37.41
C ALA A 37 -29.87 49.36 38.27
N ALA A 38 -30.70 48.35 37.99
CA ALA A 38 -30.64 47.09 38.72
C ALA A 38 -29.29 46.40 38.42
N GLN A 39 -28.63 45.93 39.47
CA GLN A 39 -27.27 45.41 39.36
C GLN A 39 -27.29 43.91 39.08
N THR A 40 -26.31 43.42 38.32
CA THR A 40 -26.09 42.00 38.05
C THR A 40 -24.98 41.45 38.94
N PRO A 41 -25.03 40.16 39.36
CA PRO A 41 -23.89 39.51 40.00
C PRO A 41 -22.78 39.27 38.96
N SER A 42 -21.60 38.85 39.42
CA SER A 42 -20.68 38.13 38.54
C SER A 42 -21.20 36.70 38.28
N TYR A 43 -20.74 36.04 37.22
CA TYR A 43 -21.17 34.69 36.87
C TYR A 43 -20.04 33.69 37.11
N GLY A 44 -20.34 32.61 37.84
CA GLY A 44 -19.35 31.65 38.30
C GLY A 44 -19.79 30.93 39.58
N THR A 45 -18.83 30.31 40.26
CA THR A 45 -19.04 29.52 41.49
C THR A 45 -18.23 30.05 42.66
N ALA A 46 -18.65 29.68 43.87
CA ALA A 46 -17.87 29.76 45.10
C ALA A 46 -18.08 28.48 45.93
N ILE A 47 -17.30 28.32 46.99
CA ILE A 47 -17.34 27.24 47.97
C ILE A 47 -17.59 27.87 49.33
N VAL A 48 -18.62 27.41 50.06
CA VAL A 48 -18.97 27.96 51.38
C VAL A 48 -18.08 27.32 52.45
N ASP A 49 -16.79 27.68 52.45
CA ASP A 49 -15.76 27.03 53.29
C ASP A 49 -15.12 27.94 54.36
N GLY A 50 -15.60 29.19 54.45
CA GLY A 50 -15.17 30.20 55.41
C GLY A 50 -13.90 30.97 55.00
N LYS A 51 -13.52 30.95 53.72
CA LYS A 51 -12.31 31.60 53.19
C LYS A 51 -12.59 32.34 51.88
N TYR A 52 -12.83 33.63 52.02
CA TYR A 52 -13.01 34.62 50.94
C TYR A 52 -11.87 34.76 49.90
N ILE A 53 -10.83 33.92 49.95
CA ILE A 53 -9.63 34.04 49.12
C ILE A 53 -9.85 33.71 47.63
N GLU A 54 -10.91 32.96 47.30
CA GLU A 54 -11.30 32.70 45.90
C GLU A 54 -12.09 33.85 45.25
N TRP A 55 -12.50 34.86 46.03
CA TRP A 55 -13.34 35.96 45.57
C TRP A 55 -12.49 37.12 45.04
N ASP A 56 -12.80 37.60 43.84
CA ASP A 56 -12.24 38.84 43.33
C ASP A 56 -13.02 39.99 43.96
N LEU A 57 -12.45 40.61 44.99
CA LEU A 57 -13.07 41.69 45.74
C LEU A 57 -13.24 43.00 44.93
N ASN A 58 -12.93 43.02 43.64
CA ASN A 58 -13.30 44.06 42.68
C ASN A 58 -14.41 43.57 41.73
N ALA A 59 -14.26 42.39 41.13
CA ALA A 59 -15.18 41.89 40.10
C ALA A 59 -16.48 41.29 40.67
N ASP A 60 -16.43 40.69 41.87
CA ASP A 60 -17.60 40.13 42.56
C ASP A 60 -18.33 41.16 43.44
N HIS A 61 -17.81 42.40 43.57
CA HIS A 61 -18.36 43.42 44.45
C HIS A 61 -19.71 43.95 43.95
N PHE A 62 -20.76 43.75 44.75
CA PHE A 62 -22.13 44.08 44.38
C PHE A 62 -22.69 45.31 45.11
N ALA A 63 -22.38 45.48 46.40
CA ALA A 63 -22.83 46.65 47.16
C ALA A 63 -22.02 46.93 48.44
N ASP A 64 -22.01 48.20 48.83
CA ASP A 64 -21.62 48.64 50.16
C ASP A 64 -22.78 48.44 51.17
N MET A 65 -22.47 47.93 52.36
CA MET A 65 -23.45 47.69 53.43
C MET A 65 -23.24 48.70 54.57
N HIS A 66 -24.22 49.56 54.76
CA HIS A 66 -24.13 50.73 55.63
C HIS A 66 -24.65 50.45 57.05
N GLU A 67 -24.23 51.27 58.02
CA GLU A 67 -24.79 51.23 59.36
C GLU A 67 -26.30 51.43 59.32
N ALA A 68 -27.06 50.51 59.94
CA ALA A 68 -28.52 50.59 60.05
C ALA A 68 -29.23 50.85 58.71
N TYR A 69 -28.75 50.20 57.64
CA TYR A 69 -29.33 50.22 56.28
C TYR A 69 -29.39 51.61 55.61
N ASN A 70 -28.64 52.61 56.10
CA ASN A 70 -28.77 54.00 55.66
C ASN A 70 -27.53 54.49 54.90
N ALA A 71 -27.70 54.80 53.62
CA ALA A 71 -26.64 55.28 52.71
C ALA A 71 -25.84 56.50 53.20
N ASN A 72 -26.40 57.28 54.14
CA ASN A 72 -25.77 58.49 54.70
C ASN A 72 -24.87 58.19 55.93
N LYS A 73 -24.68 56.91 56.29
CA LYS A 73 -23.80 56.46 57.38
C LYS A 73 -22.62 55.64 56.87
N ASP A 74 -21.63 55.43 57.73
CA ASP A 74 -20.47 54.54 57.51
C ASP A 74 -20.82 53.25 56.76
N VAL A 75 -20.03 52.90 55.76
CA VAL A 75 -19.97 51.54 55.20
C VAL A 75 -19.23 50.65 56.21
N LEU A 76 -19.90 49.63 56.73
CA LEU A 76 -19.36 48.76 57.78
C LEU A 76 -18.98 47.36 57.26
N SER A 77 -19.61 46.92 56.18
CA SER A 77 -19.27 45.71 55.45
C SER A 77 -19.56 45.89 53.95
N LYS A 78 -19.18 44.90 53.13
CA LYS A 78 -19.42 44.85 51.68
C LYS A 78 -20.08 43.52 51.32
N LEU A 79 -20.99 43.58 50.36
CA LEU A 79 -21.69 42.45 49.75
C LEU A 79 -21.05 42.10 48.41
N TYR A 80 -20.77 40.82 48.22
CA TYR A 80 -20.21 40.23 46.99
C TYR A 80 -21.12 39.09 46.53
N LEU A 81 -21.37 38.98 45.22
CA LEU A 81 -22.31 38.00 44.64
C LEU A 81 -21.73 37.31 43.40
N ARG A 82 -21.81 35.97 43.39
CA ARG A 82 -21.56 35.10 42.22
C ARG A 82 -22.78 34.26 41.92
N TYR A 83 -23.11 34.05 40.65
CA TYR A 83 -24.23 33.19 40.26
C TYR A 83 -23.85 32.11 39.25
N ASN A 84 -24.22 30.86 39.54
CA ASN A 84 -24.05 29.73 38.64
C ASN A 84 -25.34 29.47 37.86
N CYS A 85 -25.32 29.81 36.56
CA CYS A 85 -26.46 29.63 35.66
C CYS A 85 -26.91 28.19 35.42
N SER A 86 -25.99 27.21 35.49
CA SER A 86 -26.30 25.80 35.27
C SER A 86 -26.93 25.17 36.52
N ALA A 87 -26.33 25.41 37.69
CA ALA A 87 -26.84 24.88 38.96
C ALA A 87 -28.02 25.67 39.56
N LYS A 88 -28.26 26.90 39.06
CA LYS A 88 -29.22 27.88 39.61
C LYS A 88 -28.96 28.23 41.08
N VAL A 89 -27.68 28.45 41.40
CA VAL A 89 -27.22 28.77 42.76
C VAL A 89 -26.65 30.18 42.81
N MET A 90 -27.16 30.99 43.73
CA MET A 90 -26.54 32.24 44.15
C MET A 90 -25.54 31.94 45.27
N TYR A 91 -24.34 32.49 45.15
CA TYR A 91 -23.32 32.52 46.19
C TYR A 91 -23.17 33.95 46.70
N VAL A 92 -22.99 34.09 48.00
CA VAL A 92 -22.90 35.37 48.70
C VAL A 92 -21.70 35.38 49.63
N LEU A 93 -20.94 36.45 49.59
CA LEU A 93 -19.92 36.78 50.58
C LEU A 93 -20.23 38.15 51.19
N VAL A 94 -20.14 38.25 52.52
CA VAL A 94 -20.21 39.52 53.26
C VAL A 94 -18.94 39.67 54.09
N LEU A 95 -18.20 40.77 53.89
CA LEU A 95 -16.96 41.06 54.62
C LEU A 95 -16.99 42.42 55.32
N ARG A 96 -16.53 42.50 56.57
CA ARG A 96 -16.34 43.76 57.30
C ARG A 96 -15.32 44.69 56.63
N VAL A 97 -15.55 45.99 56.73
CA VAL A 97 -14.56 47.02 56.41
C VAL A 97 -13.72 47.31 57.66
N PRO A 98 -12.37 47.21 57.62
CA PRO A 98 -11.53 47.63 58.75
C PRO A 98 -11.71 49.14 59.05
N PRO A 99 -11.73 49.57 60.32
CA PRO A 99 -11.37 48.83 61.53
C PRO A 99 -12.55 48.18 62.26
N TYR A 100 -13.74 48.10 61.65
CA TYR A 100 -14.91 47.55 62.32
C TYR A 100 -14.76 46.04 62.57
N GLU A 101 -15.36 45.53 63.63
CA GLU A 101 -15.35 44.11 64.03
C GLU A 101 -16.72 43.48 63.77
N VAL A 102 -16.81 42.16 63.67
CA VAL A 102 -18.09 41.44 63.55
C VAL A 102 -18.47 40.90 64.92
N GLN A 103 -19.75 41.06 65.27
CA GLN A 103 -20.37 40.31 66.36
C GLN A 103 -21.06 39.09 65.74
N PRO A 104 -20.53 37.86 65.89
CA PRO A 104 -21.13 36.68 65.30
C PRO A 104 -22.38 36.25 66.09
N THR A 105 -23.55 36.79 65.71
CA THR A 105 -24.86 36.32 66.17
C THR A 105 -25.60 35.68 65.00
N ALA A 106 -26.00 34.42 65.17
CA ALA A 106 -26.55 33.57 64.09
C ALA A 106 -27.85 34.13 63.48
N ASP A 107 -28.72 34.69 64.33
CA ASP A 107 -29.98 35.33 63.92
C ASP A 107 -29.77 36.69 63.20
N ASP A 108 -28.58 37.28 63.33
CA ASP A 108 -28.21 38.58 62.75
C ASP A 108 -27.25 38.47 61.55
N ALA A 109 -26.91 37.27 61.07
CA ALA A 109 -26.21 37.09 59.80
C ALA A 109 -27.15 36.39 58.81
N TRP A 110 -27.60 37.09 57.78
CA TRP A 110 -28.61 36.56 56.86
C TRP A 110 -28.67 37.24 55.49
N VAL A 111 -29.23 36.51 54.54
CA VAL A 111 -29.65 37.02 53.22
C VAL A 111 -31.17 36.82 53.05
N ARG A 112 -31.86 37.81 52.47
CA ARG A 112 -33.27 37.79 52.09
C ARG A 112 -33.43 38.10 50.61
N ILE A 113 -34.37 37.43 49.97
CA ILE A 113 -34.77 37.68 48.57
C ILE A 113 -36.25 38.12 48.57
N ASP A 114 -36.57 39.12 47.74
CA ASP A 114 -37.90 39.64 47.39
C ASP A 114 -38.81 40.13 48.54
N SER A 115 -38.41 39.99 49.80
CA SER A 115 -39.08 40.58 50.95
C SER A 115 -38.11 41.00 52.07
N ALA A 116 -38.00 42.31 52.28
CA ALA A 116 -37.22 42.91 53.36
C ALA A 116 -37.65 42.46 54.77
N GLU A 117 -38.89 42.01 54.94
CA GLU A 117 -39.46 41.59 56.23
C GLU A 117 -39.82 40.09 56.29
N GLY A 118 -39.54 39.34 55.22
CA GLY A 118 -39.71 37.89 55.15
C GLY A 118 -38.68 37.10 55.98
N ALA A 119 -38.84 35.77 55.98
CA ALA A 119 -37.80 34.88 56.46
C ALA A 119 -36.55 34.98 55.56
N PRO A 120 -35.34 34.81 56.12
CA PRO A 120 -34.12 34.73 55.31
C PRO A 120 -34.11 33.44 54.47
N VAL A 121 -33.51 33.52 53.28
CA VAL A 121 -33.27 32.34 52.42
C VAL A 121 -32.06 31.53 52.89
N VAL A 122 -31.14 32.18 53.60
CA VAL A 122 -30.00 31.57 54.29
C VAL A 122 -29.57 32.46 55.47
N SER A 123 -29.11 31.87 56.56
CA SER A 123 -28.67 32.59 57.76
C SER A 123 -27.59 31.84 58.55
N GLY A 124 -27.02 32.48 59.58
CA GLY A 124 -26.08 31.86 60.51
C GLY A 124 -26.64 30.70 61.35
N THR A 125 -27.92 30.36 61.19
CA THR A 125 -28.55 29.15 61.75
C THR A 125 -28.70 28.00 60.74
N THR A 126 -28.42 28.23 59.45
CA THR A 126 -28.50 27.22 58.39
C THR A 126 -27.44 26.13 58.57
N GLY A 127 -26.19 26.52 58.84
CA GLY A 127 -25.05 25.61 58.97
C GLY A 127 -24.38 25.31 57.63
N ASN A 128 -23.29 24.53 57.70
CA ASN A 128 -22.46 24.13 56.57
C ASN A 128 -22.58 22.61 56.36
N ASP A 129 -23.26 22.17 55.30
CA ASP A 129 -23.30 20.78 54.86
C ASP A 129 -22.91 20.57 53.38
N GLY A 130 -22.67 21.67 52.65
CA GLY A 130 -22.27 21.67 51.25
C GLY A 130 -23.43 21.63 50.26
N ILE A 131 -24.69 21.70 50.72
CA ILE A 131 -25.89 21.67 49.87
C ILE A 131 -26.67 23.00 50.03
N PRO A 132 -26.82 23.81 48.96
CA PRO A 132 -27.58 25.06 49.04
C PRO A 132 -29.05 24.84 49.50
N PRO A 133 -29.57 25.58 50.50
CA PRO A 133 -28.95 26.71 51.17
C PRO A 133 -27.94 26.32 52.27
N ASP A 134 -26.79 26.98 52.25
CA ASP A 134 -25.56 26.59 52.97
C ASP A 134 -24.86 27.85 53.52
N PHE A 135 -24.23 27.80 54.71
CA PHE A 135 -23.65 28.98 55.40
C PHE A 135 -22.39 28.66 56.23
N GLU A 136 -21.34 29.47 56.10
CA GLU A 136 -20.14 29.41 56.96
C GLU A 136 -19.64 30.80 57.38
N TRP A 137 -19.09 30.91 58.60
CA TRP A 137 -18.48 32.14 59.08
C TRP A 137 -17.08 32.31 58.50
N VAL A 138 -16.84 33.41 57.78
CA VAL A 138 -15.52 33.70 57.21
C VAL A 138 -14.57 34.18 58.30
N LYS A 139 -13.37 33.58 58.33
CA LYS A 139 -12.35 33.82 59.36
C LYS A 139 -11.06 34.31 58.70
N ASN A 140 -10.33 35.20 59.38
CA ASN A 140 -8.97 35.56 58.97
C ASN A 140 -7.92 34.57 59.52
N ASP A 141 -6.65 34.77 59.16
CA ASP A 141 -5.51 33.95 59.62
C ASP A 141 -5.39 33.82 61.16
N THR A 142 -5.94 34.77 61.92
CA THR A 142 -5.96 34.74 63.39
C THR A 142 -7.21 34.07 63.97
N GLY A 143 -8.00 33.38 63.15
CA GLY A 143 -9.24 32.70 63.53
C GLY A 143 -10.39 33.64 63.93
N THR A 144 -10.23 34.94 63.72
CA THR A 144 -11.24 35.96 64.04
C THR A 144 -12.29 35.99 62.94
N ILE A 145 -13.57 35.91 63.31
CA ILE A 145 -14.67 36.04 62.34
C ILE A 145 -14.66 37.47 61.76
N ILE A 146 -14.69 37.57 60.43
CA ILE A 146 -14.63 38.83 59.69
C ILE A 146 -15.83 39.05 58.75
N GLY A 147 -16.70 38.04 58.62
CA GLY A 147 -17.74 37.99 57.60
C GLY A 147 -18.45 36.65 57.58
N TYR A 148 -19.21 36.39 56.52
CA TYR A 148 -19.77 35.07 56.22
C TYR A 148 -19.82 34.80 54.71
N GLU A 149 -19.80 33.52 54.37
CA GLU A 149 -20.12 32.98 53.06
C GLU A 149 -21.44 32.23 53.15
N ALA A 150 -22.21 32.26 52.07
CA ALA A 150 -23.44 31.51 51.98
C ALA A 150 -23.77 31.15 50.53
N SER A 151 -24.62 30.15 50.32
CA SER A 151 -25.24 29.86 49.03
C SER A 151 -26.72 29.55 49.20
N PHE A 152 -27.51 29.68 48.13
CA PHE A 152 -28.90 29.24 48.07
C PHE A 152 -29.39 29.05 46.63
N PRO A 153 -30.38 28.18 46.38
CA PRO A 153 -31.04 28.08 45.08
C PRO A 153 -31.82 29.37 44.77
N LEU A 154 -31.67 29.90 43.55
CA LEU A 154 -32.40 31.05 43.05
C LEU A 154 -32.57 30.90 41.52
N GLU A 155 -33.77 31.11 41.00
CA GLU A 155 -34.02 31.09 39.55
C GLU A 155 -33.51 32.38 38.87
N PRO A 156 -33.15 32.37 37.56
CA PRO A 156 -32.85 33.58 36.82
C PRO A 156 -34.07 34.51 36.73
N GLY A 157 -33.87 35.81 36.93
CA GLY A 157 -34.97 36.78 36.97
C GLY A 157 -34.59 38.14 37.55
N THR A 158 -35.61 38.95 37.83
CA THR A 158 -35.49 40.24 38.53
C THR A 158 -35.96 40.07 39.96
N HIS A 159 -35.06 40.33 40.91
CA HIS A 159 -35.25 40.13 42.34
C HIS A 159 -34.85 41.39 43.13
N THR A 160 -35.11 41.40 44.43
CA THR A 160 -34.42 42.29 45.38
C THR A 160 -33.67 41.47 46.42
N ILE A 161 -32.40 41.82 46.66
CA ILE A 161 -31.55 41.16 47.66
C ILE A 161 -31.32 42.08 48.87
N GLY A 162 -31.44 41.51 50.07
CA GLY A 162 -31.08 42.14 51.32
C GLY A 162 -30.06 41.30 52.07
N ALA A 163 -28.98 41.92 52.55
CA ALA A 163 -27.96 41.25 53.37
C ALA A 163 -27.73 42.02 54.68
N HIS A 164 -27.33 41.31 55.74
CA HIS A 164 -27.20 41.84 57.09
C HIS A 164 -26.10 41.13 57.89
N ILE A 165 -25.33 41.88 58.66
CA ILE A 165 -24.36 41.36 59.63
C ILE A 165 -24.24 42.28 60.85
N GLN A 166 -24.23 41.72 62.05
CA GLN A 166 -24.04 42.49 63.28
C GLN A 166 -22.57 42.85 63.49
N ILE A 167 -22.31 44.11 63.89
CA ILE A 167 -20.96 44.66 64.07
C ILE A 167 -20.60 44.72 65.56
N LYS A 168 -21.51 45.24 66.39
CA LYS A 168 -21.41 45.23 67.87
C LYS A 168 -22.78 45.49 68.50
N PRO A 169 -22.98 45.37 69.82
CA PRO A 169 -24.30 45.61 70.42
C PRO A 169 -24.82 47.01 70.08
N GLY A 170 -26.00 47.07 69.47
CA GLY A 170 -26.62 48.31 68.97
C GLY A 170 -26.08 48.86 67.63
N ARG A 171 -25.19 48.14 66.92
CA ARG A 171 -24.69 48.54 65.59
C ARG A 171 -24.73 47.37 64.60
N THR A 172 -25.59 47.48 63.60
CA THR A 172 -25.74 46.54 62.47
C THR A 172 -25.17 47.16 61.19
N SER A 173 -24.69 46.32 60.27
CA SER A 173 -24.44 46.63 58.86
C SER A 173 -25.48 45.94 57.98
N GLY A 174 -26.03 46.64 56.99
CA GLY A 174 -26.94 46.05 56.01
C GLY A 174 -27.02 46.80 54.69
N THR A 175 -27.54 46.14 53.66
CA THR A 175 -27.85 46.76 52.35
C THR A 175 -28.80 47.96 52.51
N ILE A 176 -28.64 48.98 51.67
CA ILE A 176 -29.45 50.22 51.73
C ILE A 176 -30.95 49.89 51.66
N ASP A 177 -31.75 50.59 52.46
CA ASP A 177 -33.22 50.44 52.55
C ASP A 177 -33.69 48.99 52.80
N LYS A 178 -32.85 48.19 53.46
CA LYS A 178 -32.95 46.74 53.69
C LYS A 178 -32.79 45.87 52.42
N GLN A 179 -33.10 46.37 51.23
CA GLN A 179 -33.01 45.61 49.97
C GLN A 179 -32.61 46.49 48.78
N ILE A 180 -31.83 45.90 47.87
CA ILE A 180 -31.38 46.52 46.61
C ILE A 180 -31.76 45.63 45.40
N PRO A 181 -31.97 46.20 44.19
CA PRO A 181 -32.36 45.41 43.02
C PRO A 181 -31.24 44.52 42.48
N LEU A 182 -31.59 43.28 42.16
CA LEU A 182 -30.73 42.22 41.64
C LEU A 182 -31.34 41.68 40.34
N VAL A 183 -30.58 41.65 39.25
CA VAL A 183 -31.00 41.01 37.99
C VAL A 183 -30.03 39.89 37.64
N ILE A 184 -30.59 38.71 37.37
CA ILE A 184 -29.85 37.52 36.97
C ILE A 184 -30.29 37.17 35.55
N ASN A 185 -29.35 37.25 34.60
CA ASN A 185 -29.62 37.07 33.17
C ASN A 185 -28.63 36.07 32.57
N CYS A 186 -29.02 34.79 32.58
CA CYS A 186 -28.28 33.74 31.88
C CYS A 186 -28.57 33.84 30.38
N GLN A 187 -27.62 34.38 29.61
CA GLN A 187 -27.73 34.47 28.16
C GLN A 187 -27.56 33.08 27.52
N GLN A 188 -28.66 32.34 27.42
CA GLN A 188 -28.70 31.08 26.67
C GLN A 188 -28.32 31.31 25.21
N ARG A 189 -27.39 30.51 24.67
CA ARG A 189 -26.98 30.59 23.26
C ARG A 189 -27.13 29.26 22.53
N GLU A 190 -27.22 29.35 21.22
CA GLU A 190 -27.02 28.23 20.30
C GLU A 190 -25.52 28.15 19.99
N GLU A 191 -24.92 26.98 20.15
CA GLU A 191 -23.49 26.74 19.92
C GLU A 191 -23.33 25.31 19.40
N LEU A 192 -22.68 25.14 18.25
CA LEU A 192 -22.31 23.84 17.71
C LEU A 192 -20.79 23.74 17.64
N THR A 193 -20.24 22.61 18.05
CA THR A 193 -18.85 22.25 17.82
C THR A 193 -18.80 21.25 16.68
N VAL A 194 -18.30 21.70 15.52
CA VAL A 194 -18.15 20.87 14.33
C VAL A 194 -16.69 20.41 14.22
N THR A 195 -16.48 19.14 13.93
CA THR A 195 -15.17 18.56 13.62
C THR A 195 -15.27 17.64 12.42
N LYS A 196 -14.14 17.40 11.75
CA LYS A 196 -14.09 16.67 10.48
C LYS A 196 -12.81 15.87 10.36
N THR A 197 -12.90 14.70 9.72
CA THR A 197 -11.74 13.91 9.27
C THR A 197 -11.68 13.86 7.75
N ALA A 198 -10.48 13.72 7.18
CA ALA A 198 -10.25 13.39 5.78
C ALA A 198 -9.24 12.23 5.72
N VAL A 199 -9.67 11.11 5.17
CA VAL A 199 -8.90 9.87 5.03
C VAL A 199 -8.79 9.59 3.53
N THR A 200 -7.56 9.62 3.03
CA THR A 200 -7.26 9.32 1.62
C THR A 200 -7.05 7.82 1.44
N SER A 201 -7.46 7.28 0.29
CA SER A 201 -7.10 5.91 -0.11
C SER A 201 -6.85 5.78 -1.61
N TYR A 202 -5.92 4.91 -1.99
CA TYR A 202 -5.65 4.58 -3.40
C TYR A 202 -5.03 3.18 -3.58
N THR A 203 -5.23 2.63 -4.77
CA THR A 203 -4.56 1.41 -5.27
C THR A 203 -3.26 1.78 -5.97
N ARG A 204 -2.25 0.92 -5.88
CA ARG A 204 -1.05 0.94 -6.72
C ARG A 204 -0.96 -0.36 -7.50
N THR A 205 -0.73 -0.28 -8.81
CA THR A 205 -0.47 -1.44 -9.67
C THR A 205 0.98 -1.38 -10.14
N HIS A 206 1.74 -2.45 -9.88
CA HIS A 206 3.13 -2.55 -10.27
C HIS A 206 3.26 -3.11 -11.68
N ASN A 207 4.00 -2.40 -12.53
CA ASN A 207 4.22 -2.77 -13.93
C ASN A 207 5.55 -3.54 -14.04
N TRP A 208 5.54 -4.63 -14.79
CA TRP A 208 6.67 -5.54 -14.97
C TRP A 208 7.00 -5.76 -16.46
N ASP A 209 8.09 -6.46 -16.70
CA ASP A 209 8.67 -6.73 -18.01
C ASP A 209 9.53 -7.98 -17.89
N ILE A 210 9.15 -9.04 -18.59
CA ILE A 210 9.89 -10.29 -18.68
C ILE A 210 10.56 -10.36 -20.04
N THR A 211 11.84 -10.73 -20.08
CA THR A 211 12.54 -11.03 -21.33
C THR A 211 13.34 -12.30 -21.17
N LYS A 212 13.20 -13.22 -22.12
CA LYS A 212 13.83 -14.54 -22.11
C LYS A 212 14.84 -14.63 -23.25
N SER A 213 15.90 -15.39 -23.03
CA SER A 213 16.88 -15.70 -24.07
C SER A 213 17.53 -17.05 -23.81
N VAL A 214 18.15 -17.60 -24.86
CA VAL A 214 19.07 -18.73 -24.76
C VAL A 214 20.37 -18.38 -25.50
N THR A 215 21.49 -18.92 -25.01
CA THR A 215 22.83 -18.74 -25.58
C THR A 215 23.59 -20.06 -25.52
N THR A 216 24.26 -20.40 -26.62
CA THR A 216 25.18 -21.55 -26.75
C THR A 216 26.64 -21.07 -26.60
N GLU A 217 27.59 -21.98 -26.37
CA GLU A 217 29.00 -21.62 -26.15
C GLU A 217 29.66 -21.11 -27.44
N TYR A 218 29.39 -21.78 -28.57
CA TYR A 218 29.90 -21.39 -29.87
C TYR A 218 29.10 -20.25 -30.52
N GLY A 219 27.90 -19.95 -29.98
CA GLY A 219 27.10 -18.78 -30.35
C GLY A 219 26.46 -18.85 -31.75
N GLU A 220 26.47 -20.02 -32.39
CA GLU A 220 25.90 -20.28 -33.71
C GLU A 220 24.40 -20.00 -33.78
N LYS A 221 23.92 -19.55 -34.94
CA LYS A 221 22.52 -19.13 -35.14
C LYS A 221 21.98 -19.46 -36.51
N GLU A 222 20.71 -19.88 -36.55
CA GLU A 222 20.01 -20.18 -37.79
C GLU A 222 18.61 -19.55 -37.77
N ASN A 223 18.38 -18.61 -38.70
CA ASN A 223 17.18 -17.76 -38.74
C ASN A 223 16.94 -16.92 -37.45
N GLY A 224 18.02 -16.61 -36.72
CA GLY A 224 18.01 -15.79 -35.50
C GLY A 224 18.00 -16.60 -34.19
N SER A 225 17.39 -17.79 -34.20
CA SER A 225 17.45 -18.75 -33.10
C SER A 225 18.88 -19.29 -32.90
N PRO A 226 19.37 -19.41 -31.65
CA PRO A 226 20.60 -20.15 -31.34
C PRO A 226 20.53 -21.60 -31.79
N LYS A 227 21.67 -22.13 -32.24
CA LYS A 227 21.80 -23.47 -32.81
C LYS A 227 23.03 -24.18 -32.26
N ILE A 228 22.90 -25.49 -32.03
CA ILE A 228 23.97 -26.42 -31.71
C ILE A 228 24.15 -27.40 -32.89
N TRP A 229 25.40 -27.77 -33.18
CA TRP A 229 25.76 -28.81 -34.16
C TRP A 229 26.50 -29.97 -33.47
N LEU A 230 25.78 -31.05 -33.15
CA LEU A 230 26.35 -32.21 -32.47
C LEU A 230 26.96 -33.19 -33.49
N TYR A 231 28.29 -33.34 -33.45
CA TYR A 231 29.07 -34.26 -34.30
C TYR A 231 29.31 -35.60 -33.61
N ALA A 232 29.43 -36.68 -34.39
CA ALA A 232 29.54 -38.04 -33.88
C ALA A 232 30.90 -38.38 -33.20
N ASP A 233 31.88 -37.47 -33.26
CA ASP A 233 33.13 -37.51 -32.49
C ASP A 233 33.08 -36.68 -31.19
N GLY A 234 31.94 -36.03 -30.90
CA GLY A 234 31.74 -35.16 -29.74
C GLY A 234 32.32 -33.75 -29.89
N SER A 235 32.88 -33.38 -31.05
CA SER A 235 33.60 -32.10 -31.25
C SER A 235 32.72 -30.84 -31.18
N GLY A 236 31.40 -30.99 -31.21
CA GLY A 236 30.41 -29.90 -31.08
C GLY A 236 29.50 -30.02 -29.85
N ASN A 237 29.85 -30.87 -28.87
CA ASN A 237 29.11 -30.96 -27.61
C ASN A 237 29.28 -29.65 -26.81
N GLU A 238 28.18 -28.97 -26.48
CA GLU A 238 28.21 -27.66 -25.81
C GLU A 238 27.01 -27.43 -24.87
N PRO A 239 27.12 -26.53 -23.88
CA PRO A 239 25.99 -26.11 -23.05
C PRO A 239 25.11 -25.08 -23.76
N ALA A 240 23.79 -25.24 -23.62
CA ALA A 240 22.86 -24.13 -23.78
C ALA A 240 22.53 -23.54 -22.40
N THR A 241 22.58 -22.21 -22.27
CA THR A 241 22.18 -21.47 -21.06
C THR A 241 20.98 -20.60 -21.39
N TRP A 242 19.89 -20.75 -20.63
CA TRP A 242 18.74 -19.85 -20.67
C TRP A 242 18.88 -18.76 -19.61
N THR A 243 18.42 -17.56 -19.95
CA THR A 243 18.35 -16.40 -19.06
C THR A 243 16.94 -15.82 -19.10
N VAL A 244 16.30 -15.66 -17.94
CA VAL A 244 15.03 -14.96 -17.76
C VAL A 244 15.31 -13.70 -16.93
N ASP A 245 15.25 -12.53 -17.56
CA ASP A 245 15.37 -11.23 -16.91
C ASP A 245 13.97 -10.67 -16.59
N VAL A 246 13.71 -10.34 -15.33
CA VAL A 246 12.46 -9.76 -14.85
C VAL A 246 12.72 -8.37 -14.28
N LYS A 247 12.09 -7.36 -14.89
CA LYS A 247 12.38 -5.95 -14.65
C LYS A 247 11.15 -5.20 -14.15
N HIS A 248 11.28 -4.49 -13.03
CA HIS A 248 10.24 -3.58 -12.52
C HIS A 248 10.24 -2.31 -13.37
N LYS A 249 9.12 -2.01 -14.03
CA LYS A 249 8.97 -0.86 -14.95
C LYS A 249 8.48 0.42 -14.27
N GLY A 250 8.17 0.34 -12.97
CA GLY A 250 7.49 1.39 -12.21
C GLY A 250 6.09 0.95 -11.79
N TYR A 251 5.23 1.91 -11.49
CA TYR A 251 3.87 1.65 -11.04
C TYR A 251 2.93 2.76 -11.49
N GLU A 252 1.64 2.44 -11.52
CA GLU A 252 0.55 3.39 -11.72
C GLU A 252 -0.34 3.38 -10.47
N ASP A 253 -0.71 4.57 -9.99
CA ASP A 253 -1.64 4.74 -8.87
C ASP A 253 -3.05 4.96 -9.45
N SER A 254 -4.07 4.32 -8.87
CA SER A 254 -5.48 4.35 -9.30
C SER A 254 -6.44 4.36 -8.09
N ASP A 255 -7.75 4.39 -8.37
CA ASP A 255 -8.82 4.23 -7.36
C ASP A 255 -8.71 5.20 -6.18
N PHE A 256 -8.44 6.47 -6.49
CA PHE A 256 -8.29 7.53 -5.49
C PHE A 256 -9.65 7.89 -4.88
N ASP A 257 -9.78 7.82 -3.55
CA ASP A 257 -10.97 8.23 -2.81
C ASP A 257 -10.58 9.10 -1.60
N VAL A 258 -11.45 10.04 -1.24
CA VAL A 258 -11.35 10.79 0.02
C VAL A 258 -12.64 10.61 0.81
N SER A 259 -12.51 10.03 2.01
CA SER A 259 -13.63 9.69 2.89
C SER A 259 -13.45 10.27 4.28
N GLY A 260 -14.51 10.28 5.09
CA GLY A 260 -14.40 10.71 6.48
C GLY A 260 -15.72 10.85 7.21
N VAL A 261 -15.63 11.43 8.40
CA VAL A 261 -16.75 11.73 9.28
C VAL A 261 -16.79 13.24 9.55
N ILE A 262 -18.01 13.77 9.61
CA ILE A 262 -18.35 15.10 10.10
C ILE A 262 -19.10 14.89 11.42
N THR A 263 -18.55 15.37 12.53
CA THR A 263 -19.13 15.21 13.87
C THR A 263 -19.58 16.58 14.37
N ILE A 264 -20.88 16.70 14.67
CA ILE A 264 -21.55 17.95 15.08
C ILE A 264 -22.12 17.75 16.50
N GLU A 265 -21.50 18.37 17.49
CA GLU A 265 -21.92 18.33 18.91
C GLU A 265 -22.64 19.64 19.29
N ASN A 266 -23.80 19.56 19.96
CA ASN A 266 -24.46 20.75 20.50
C ASN A 266 -23.94 21.09 21.90
N THR A 267 -22.96 21.99 21.94
CA THR A 267 -22.31 22.49 23.17
C THR A 267 -22.97 23.76 23.73
N GLY A 268 -24.14 24.14 23.21
CA GLY A 268 -24.91 25.33 23.62
C GLY A 268 -25.92 25.08 24.74
N ASP A 269 -26.67 26.14 25.08
CA ASP A 269 -27.74 26.10 26.09
C ASP A 269 -29.13 25.82 25.48
N LEU A 270 -29.20 25.69 24.15
CA LEU A 270 -30.45 25.61 23.36
C LEU A 270 -30.36 24.51 22.30
N PRO A 271 -31.49 23.84 21.96
CA PRO A 271 -31.53 22.96 20.79
C PRO A 271 -31.29 23.76 19.51
N ALA A 272 -30.55 23.17 18.58
CA ALA A 272 -30.14 23.79 17.32
C ALA A 272 -30.80 23.07 16.14
N THR A 273 -31.52 23.79 15.28
CA THR A 273 -32.12 23.20 14.06
C THR A 273 -31.16 23.37 12.89
N ILE A 274 -30.44 22.31 12.55
CA ILE A 274 -29.56 22.25 11.38
C ILE A 274 -30.44 22.24 10.11
N THR A 275 -30.17 23.15 9.18
CA THR A 275 -30.94 23.34 7.94
C THR A 275 -30.20 22.85 6.70
N SER A 276 -28.86 22.98 6.65
CA SER A 276 -28.01 22.31 5.67
C SER A 276 -26.67 21.89 6.27
N ILE A 277 -26.04 20.91 5.61
CA ILE A 277 -24.63 20.54 5.77
C ILE A 277 -24.06 20.57 4.35
N GLU A 278 -23.22 21.55 4.06
CA GLU A 278 -22.59 21.75 2.75
C GLU A 278 -21.10 21.43 2.87
N ASP A 279 -20.58 20.57 1.99
CA ASP A 279 -19.21 20.03 2.11
C ASP A 279 -18.44 20.17 0.79
N VAL A 280 -17.19 20.63 0.87
CA VAL A 280 -16.40 21.11 -0.29
C VAL A 280 -15.00 20.51 -0.28
N LEU A 281 -14.80 19.48 -1.10
CA LEU A 281 -13.56 18.72 -1.22
C LEU A 281 -12.65 19.34 -2.27
N GLY A 282 -11.47 19.85 -1.85
CA GLY A 282 -10.49 20.44 -2.76
C GLY A 282 -11.02 21.65 -3.54
N GLY A 283 -11.99 22.38 -2.98
CA GLY A 283 -12.69 23.48 -3.65
C GLY A 283 -13.85 23.06 -4.57
N THR A 284 -14.22 21.77 -4.61
CA THR A 284 -15.38 21.25 -5.35
C THR A 284 -16.45 20.74 -4.39
N PRO A 285 -17.71 21.21 -4.44
CA PRO A 285 -18.78 20.66 -3.60
C PRO A 285 -18.98 19.17 -3.86
N ILE A 286 -19.01 18.35 -2.81
CA ILE A 286 -19.33 16.92 -2.94
C ILE A 286 -20.84 16.72 -3.06
N THR A 287 -21.24 15.60 -3.66
CA THR A 287 -22.65 15.43 -4.08
C THR A 287 -23.58 15.00 -2.93
N GLU A 288 -23.06 14.28 -1.94
CA GLU A 288 -23.86 13.66 -0.87
C GLU A 288 -23.07 13.58 0.45
N VAL A 289 -23.70 14.05 1.53
CA VAL A 289 -23.26 13.80 2.92
C VAL A 289 -24.27 12.83 3.54
N ASN A 290 -23.78 11.67 3.95
CA ASN A 290 -24.61 10.57 4.45
C ASN A 290 -25.03 10.84 5.89
N LEU A 291 -26.32 11.08 6.10
CA LEU A 291 -26.94 11.21 7.41
C LEU A 291 -27.23 9.81 8.02
N PRO A 292 -27.24 9.66 9.36
CA PRO A 292 -27.68 8.42 10.01
C PRO A 292 -29.11 8.01 9.66
N GLU A 293 -29.42 6.72 9.79
CA GLU A 293 -30.76 6.18 9.49
C GLU A 293 -31.85 6.90 10.30
N GLY A 294 -32.82 7.48 9.60
CA GLY A 294 -33.93 8.23 10.20
C GLY A 294 -33.68 9.74 10.40
N VAL A 295 -32.46 10.23 10.18
CA VAL A 295 -32.15 11.67 10.18
C VAL A 295 -32.43 12.27 8.80
N VAL A 296 -33.18 13.36 8.76
CA VAL A 296 -33.45 14.17 7.56
C VAL A 296 -33.39 15.65 7.92
N LEU A 297 -32.86 16.49 7.03
CA LEU A 297 -32.79 17.94 7.25
C LEU A 297 -34.12 18.62 6.83
N PRO A 298 -34.59 19.65 7.57
CA PRO A 298 -33.98 20.22 8.77
C PRO A 298 -34.13 19.33 10.02
N TYR A 299 -33.04 19.21 10.80
CA TYR A 299 -32.96 18.33 11.97
C TYR A 299 -32.63 19.13 13.24
N THR A 300 -33.42 18.97 14.30
CA THR A 300 -33.16 19.62 15.59
C THR A 300 -32.29 18.74 16.48
N LEU A 301 -31.02 19.12 16.64
CA LEU A 301 -30.05 18.48 17.54
C LEU A 301 -30.28 18.97 18.99
N PRO A 302 -30.64 18.09 19.94
CA PRO A 302 -30.80 18.48 21.35
C PRO A 302 -29.48 18.93 22.00
N VAL A 303 -29.58 19.62 23.14
CA VAL A 303 -28.41 20.06 23.92
C VAL A 303 -27.64 18.85 24.46
N GLY A 304 -26.31 18.82 24.26
CA GLY A 304 -25.43 17.74 24.70
C GLY A 304 -25.49 16.47 23.86
N GLU A 305 -26.22 16.47 22.74
CA GLU A 305 -26.25 15.36 21.78
C GLU A 305 -25.31 15.63 20.59
N THR A 306 -24.92 14.55 19.91
CA THR A 306 -23.99 14.58 18.78
C THR A 306 -24.59 13.91 17.55
N LEU A 307 -24.45 14.56 16.39
CA LEU A 307 -24.78 14.02 15.07
C LEU A 307 -23.49 13.72 14.30
N GLU A 308 -23.27 12.45 13.94
CA GLU A 308 -22.18 12.03 13.06
C GLU A 308 -22.70 11.74 11.66
N CYS A 309 -22.10 12.34 10.64
CA CYS A 309 -22.41 12.13 9.22
C CYS A 309 -21.16 11.60 8.50
N SER A 310 -21.29 10.75 7.49
CA SER A 310 -20.15 10.23 6.74
C SER A 310 -20.14 10.68 5.27
N TYR A 311 -18.95 10.72 4.67
CA TYR A 311 -18.78 11.01 3.25
C TYR A 311 -17.68 10.12 2.64
N SER A 312 -17.77 9.91 1.32
CA SER A 312 -16.78 9.25 0.47
C SER A 312 -16.97 9.83 -0.93
N GLU A 313 -15.91 10.35 -1.55
CA GLU A 313 -15.97 10.91 -2.89
C GLU A 313 -14.75 10.43 -3.68
N THR A 314 -15.01 9.76 -4.81
CA THR A 314 -13.98 9.16 -5.65
C THR A 314 -13.43 10.21 -6.62
N VAL A 315 -12.12 10.44 -6.56
CA VAL A 315 -11.46 11.55 -7.26
C VAL A 315 -10.58 11.06 -8.41
N GLY A 316 -10.42 11.88 -9.46
CA GLY A 316 -9.68 11.48 -10.67
C GLY A 316 -8.16 11.39 -10.50
N SER A 317 -7.62 11.91 -9.40
CA SER A 317 -6.18 11.94 -9.07
C SER A 317 -5.97 12.32 -7.60
N LYS A 318 -4.72 12.29 -7.15
CA LYS A 318 -4.32 12.85 -5.85
C LYS A 318 -4.49 14.38 -5.85
N ILE A 319 -5.63 14.84 -5.32
CA ILE A 319 -5.94 16.26 -5.12
C ILE A 319 -5.28 16.81 -3.85
N GLU A 320 -4.96 18.11 -3.84
CA GLU A 320 -4.38 18.83 -2.70
C GLU A 320 -5.41 19.78 -2.07
N GLY A 321 -5.14 20.23 -0.83
CA GLY A 321 -5.95 21.20 -0.11
C GLY A 321 -6.68 20.60 1.09
N SER A 322 -7.90 21.04 1.32
CA SER A 322 -8.77 20.63 2.43
C SER A 322 -10.10 20.07 1.93
N ASN A 323 -10.79 19.29 2.77
CA ASN A 323 -12.24 19.15 2.69
C ASN A 323 -12.87 20.04 3.78
N ASP A 324 -13.78 20.91 3.39
CA ASP A 324 -14.32 22.01 4.20
C ASP A 324 -15.84 21.91 4.32
N VAL A 325 -16.35 21.72 5.55
CA VAL A 325 -17.79 21.63 5.84
C VAL A 325 -18.31 22.92 6.44
N THR A 326 -19.50 23.35 6.00
CA THR A 326 -20.30 24.42 6.60
C THR A 326 -21.64 23.86 7.05
N VAL A 327 -21.96 23.99 8.33
CA VAL A 327 -23.25 23.61 8.94
C VAL A 327 -24.05 24.88 9.19
N MET A 328 -25.24 25.00 8.60
CA MET A 328 -26.13 26.15 8.80
C MET A 328 -27.31 25.79 9.72
N THR A 329 -27.77 26.74 10.54
CA THR A 329 -28.98 26.59 11.39
C THR A 329 -30.15 27.47 10.95
N ASP A 330 -31.34 27.21 11.48
CA ASP A 330 -32.55 28.02 11.25
C ASP A 330 -32.43 29.48 11.75
N ARG A 331 -31.42 29.77 12.58
CA ARG A 331 -31.08 31.12 13.03
C ARG A 331 -30.15 31.88 12.08
N ASN A 332 -29.66 31.22 11.02
CA ASN A 332 -28.59 31.70 10.14
C ASN A 332 -27.23 31.81 10.86
N ASN A 333 -26.96 30.92 11.81
CA ASN A 333 -25.60 30.69 12.31
C ASN A 333 -24.89 29.71 11.37
N ASN A 334 -23.61 29.97 11.10
CA ASN A 334 -22.72 29.07 10.36
C ASN A 334 -21.68 28.51 11.33
N TYR A 335 -21.45 27.21 11.27
CA TYR A 335 -20.38 26.51 11.99
C TYR A 335 -19.53 25.74 10.99
N GLU A 336 -18.22 25.97 10.98
CA GLU A 336 -17.29 25.55 9.93
C GLU A 336 -16.21 24.63 10.48
N ALA A 337 -15.80 23.61 9.71
CA ALA A 337 -14.66 22.76 10.04
C ALA A 337 -13.92 22.26 8.79
N SER A 338 -12.61 22.11 8.91
CA SER A 338 -11.71 21.75 7.80
C SER A 338 -10.86 20.54 8.16
N ALA A 339 -10.57 19.68 7.19
CA ALA A 339 -9.60 18.60 7.31
C ALA A 339 -8.63 18.59 6.10
N GLU A 340 -7.33 18.54 6.34
CA GLU A 340 -6.29 18.55 5.29
C GLU A 340 -6.26 17.22 4.52
N ILE A 341 -6.20 17.28 3.18
CA ILE A 341 -6.15 16.12 2.31
C ILE A 341 -4.69 15.64 2.19
N ILE A 342 -4.28 14.76 3.10
CA ILE A 342 -2.92 14.21 3.13
C ILE A 342 -2.89 12.84 2.46
N TRP A 343 -2.15 12.71 1.35
CA TRP A 343 -1.93 11.44 0.65
C TRP A 343 -0.75 10.67 1.26
N SER A 344 -1.00 9.42 1.65
CA SER A 344 0.06 8.51 2.09
C SER A 344 1.00 8.12 0.95
N ASN A 345 2.31 7.98 1.23
CA ASN A 345 3.28 7.38 0.30
C ASN A 345 3.09 5.85 0.18
N THR A 346 2.49 5.23 1.19
CA THR A 346 2.07 3.83 1.20
C THR A 346 0.62 3.73 0.71
N PRO A 347 0.33 3.04 -0.41
CA PRO A 347 -1.02 2.78 -0.90
C PRO A 347 -1.79 1.83 0.04
N ASN A 348 -3.10 1.74 -0.18
CA ASN A 348 -4.01 0.89 0.59
C ASN A 348 -4.09 -0.53 -0.01
N THR A 349 -3.89 -0.63 -1.33
CA THR A 349 -3.88 -1.88 -2.11
C THR A 349 -2.68 -1.87 -3.06
N GLU A 350 -1.95 -2.98 -3.16
CA GLU A 350 -0.77 -3.11 -4.03
C GLU A 350 -0.90 -4.34 -4.96
N ASN A 351 -1.37 -4.13 -6.18
CA ASN A 351 -1.48 -5.17 -7.20
C ASN A 351 -0.10 -5.49 -7.80
N TYR A 352 0.18 -6.78 -8.00
CA TYR A 352 1.41 -7.31 -8.59
C TYR A 352 2.72 -6.84 -7.89
N LYS A 353 2.65 -6.45 -6.61
CA LYS A 353 3.83 -6.06 -5.83
C LYS A 353 4.86 -7.19 -5.72
N THR A 354 4.38 -8.40 -5.50
CA THR A 354 5.14 -9.64 -5.60
C THR A 354 4.55 -10.42 -6.77
N ILE A 355 5.43 -10.97 -7.61
CA ILE A 355 5.07 -11.80 -8.76
C ILE A 355 5.84 -13.12 -8.74
N THR A 356 5.28 -14.14 -9.37
CA THR A 356 5.81 -15.51 -9.47
C THR A 356 6.16 -15.82 -10.92
N ILE A 357 7.31 -16.44 -11.15
CA ILE A 357 7.79 -16.80 -12.49
C ILE A 357 7.68 -18.31 -12.69
N SER A 358 6.84 -18.73 -13.64
CA SER A 358 6.79 -20.11 -14.14
C SER A 358 7.49 -20.21 -15.48
N ASP A 359 8.06 -21.37 -15.79
CA ASP A 359 8.93 -21.62 -16.93
C ASP A 359 8.58 -22.99 -17.51
N ILE A 360 8.11 -23.04 -18.76
CA ILE A 360 7.55 -24.24 -19.39
C ILE A 360 8.34 -24.57 -20.65
N SER A 361 8.88 -25.78 -20.73
CA SER A 361 9.73 -26.21 -21.84
C SER A 361 9.60 -27.67 -22.21
N ASP A 362 9.94 -27.98 -23.47
CA ASP A 362 10.07 -29.34 -24.00
C ASP A 362 11.17 -30.18 -23.28
N LEU A 363 12.08 -29.52 -22.56
CA LEU A 363 13.27 -30.11 -21.93
C LEU A 363 13.12 -30.39 -20.43
N PHE A 364 12.39 -29.55 -19.71
CA PHE A 364 12.30 -29.58 -18.25
C PHE A 364 10.87 -29.74 -17.72
N GLY A 365 9.84 -29.62 -18.57
CA GLY A 365 8.45 -29.51 -18.14
C GLY A 365 8.14 -28.12 -17.59
N GLU A 366 7.24 -28.03 -16.61
CA GLU A 366 6.95 -26.79 -15.87
C GLU A 366 7.85 -26.68 -14.62
N VAL A 367 8.51 -25.53 -14.47
CA VAL A 367 9.42 -25.20 -13.38
C VAL A 367 9.07 -23.82 -12.81
N ASN A 368 8.86 -23.73 -11.50
CA ASN A 368 8.75 -22.44 -10.81
C ASN A 368 10.16 -21.92 -10.50
N LEU A 369 10.55 -20.79 -11.09
CA LEU A 369 11.88 -20.19 -10.91
C LEU A 369 11.99 -19.37 -9.61
N GLY A 370 10.85 -18.94 -9.05
CA GLY A 370 10.76 -18.19 -7.80
C GLY A 370 9.85 -16.97 -7.91
N THR A 371 10.01 -16.04 -6.95
CA THR A 371 9.21 -14.83 -6.85
C THR A 371 10.07 -13.56 -6.82
N VAL A 372 9.62 -12.51 -7.51
CA VAL A 372 10.25 -11.17 -7.52
C VAL A 372 9.35 -10.19 -6.76
N THR A 373 9.90 -9.18 -6.10
CA THR A 373 9.10 -8.17 -5.36
C THR A 373 9.60 -6.76 -5.65
N ALA A 374 8.68 -5.88 -6.02
CA ALA A 374 8.99 -4.50 -6.40
C ALA A 374 9.58 -3.71 -5.21
N PRO A 375 10.55 -2.80 -5.46
CA PRO A 375 11.01 -2.34 -6.77
C PRO A 375 12.20 -3.16 -7.35
N GLU A 376 12.52 -4.31 -6.77
CA GLU A 376 13.72 -5.08 -7.17
C GLU A 376 13.52 -5.79 -8.51
N ASN A 377 14.62 -5.94 -9.25
CA ASN A 377 14.71 -6.75 -10.46
C ASN A 377 15.29 -8.14 -10.13
N ALA A 378 15.03 -9.13 -10.97
CA ALA A 378 15.64 -10.45 -10.85
C ALA A 378 16.15 -10.95 -12.21
N GLN A 379 17.15 -11.83 -12.15
CA GLN A 379 17.61 -12.61 -13.30
C GLN A 379 17.73 -14.07 -12.84
N PHE A 380 17.12 -14.98 -13.60
CA PHE A 380 17.19 -16.41 -13.38
C PHE A 380 17.97 -17.04 -14.53
N THR A 381 18.97 -17.86 -14.21
CA THR A 381 19.81 -18.56 -15.19
C THR A 381 19.89 -20.04 -14.87
N TYR A 382 19.82 -20.87 -15.92
CA TYR A 382 20.01 -22.31 -15.84
C TYR A 382 20.53 -22.83 -17.19
N SER A 383 21.20 -23.98 -17.17
CA SER A 383 21.82 -24.56 -18.37
C SER A 383 21.53 -26.05 -18.50
N LYS A 384 21.69 -26.56 -19.71
CA LYS A 384 21.77 -27.99 -20.02
C LYS A 384 22.91 -28.22 -21.01
N ASP A 385 23.75 -29.20 -20.71
CA ASP A 385 24.74 -29.73 -21.63
C ASP A 385 24.03 -30.55 -22.72
N PHE A 386 24.48 -30.42 -23.97
CA PHE A 386 24.03 -31.24 -25.09
C PHE A 386 25.22 -32.00 -25.68
N ALA A 387 25.14 -33.33 -25.68
CA ALA A 387 26.11 -34.20 -26.31
C ALA A 387 25.46 -35.01 -27.44
N TRP A 388 26.22 -35.32 -28.49
CA TRP A 388 25.75 -36.25 -29.54
C TRP A 388 25.32 -37.61 -28.96
N GLU A 389 25.99 -38.06 -27.89
CA GLU A 389 25.69 -39.30 -27.16
C GLU A 389 24.29 -39.32 -26.51
N ASP A 390 23.67 -38.16 -26.22
CA ASP A 390 22.30 -38.08 -25.68
C ASP A 390 21.23 -38.55 -26.68
N TYR A 391 21.58 -38.52 -27.98
CA TYR A 391 20.71 -38.91 -29.10
C TYR A 391 21.17 -40.25 -29.70
N GLY A 392 22.46 -40.37 -30.01
CA GLY A 392 23.07 -41.57 -30.56
C GLY A 392 22.78 -41.84 -32.05
N LYS A 393 23.35 -42.93 -32.57
CA LYS A 393 23.49 -43.21 -34.01
C LYS A 393 22.18 -43.29 -34.81
N ASP A 394 21.10 -43.67 -34.13
CA ASP A 394 19.79 -43.94 -34.73
C ASP A 394 18.82 -42.75 -34.60
N ALA A 395 19.28 -41.62 -34.04
CA ALA A 395 18.50 -40.39 -33.79
C ALA A 395 19.18 -39.12 -34.35
N GLY A 396 19.89 -39.24 -35.48
CA GLY A 396 20.39 -38.09 -36.23
C GLY A 396 19.25 -37.30 -36.90
N GLY A 397 19.36 -35.97 -36.94
CA GLY A 397 18.31 -35.08 -37.48
C GLY A 397 18.27 -33.70 -36.84
N ASP A 398 17.17 -32.97 -37.11
CA ASP A 398 16.92 -31.61 -36.62
C ASP A 398 15.95 -31.65 -35.42
N TYR A 399 16.32 -31.01 -34.32
CA TYR A 399 15.52 -30.86 -33.11
C TYR A 399 15.27 -29.39 -32.78
N VAL A 400 14.08 -29.09 -32.27
CA VAL A 400 13.67 -27.76 -31.82
C VAL A 400 13.13 -27.89 -30.40
N TYR A 401 13.65 -27.08 -29.48
CA TYR A 401 13.21 -27.03 -28.09
C TYR A 401 12.70 -25.63 -27.79
N ASN A 402 11.41 -25.54 -27.51
CA ASN A 402 10.72 -24.32 -27.14
C ASN A 402 10.74 -24.19 -25.61
N ASN A 403 10.76 -22.95 -25.13
CA ASN A 403 10.87 -22.65 -23.72
C ASN A 403 10.27 -21.26 -23.48
N GLU A 404 9.18 -21.18 -22.72
CA GLU A 404 8.42 -19.95 -22.45
C GLU A 404 8.48 -19.65 -20.94
N ALA A 405 8.79 -18.41 -20.56
CA ALA A 405 8.73 -17.96 -19.17
C ALA A 405 7.59 -16.95 -19.00
N THR A 406 6.80 -17.09 -17.94
CA THR A 406 5.56 -16.33 -17.72
C THR A 406 5.51 -15.74 -16.31
N ILE A 407 5.12 -14.47 -16.20
CA ILE A 407 4.69 -13.84 -14.96
C ILE A 407 3.28 -14.32 -14.65
N VAL A 408 3.11 -15.13 -13.61
CA VAL A 408 1.86 -15.86 -13.33
C VAL A 408 0.69 -14.93 -13.04
N GLU A 409 0.93 -13.78 -12.39
CA GLU A 409 -0.12 -12.87 -11.94
C GLU A 409 -0.58 -11.87 -13.01
N THR A 410 0.27 -11.51 -13.97
CA THR A 410 -0.10 -10.61 -15.09
C THR A 410 -0.42 -11.36 -16.39
N GLY A 411 0.16 -12.54 -16.59
CA GLY A 411 0.09 -13.31 -17.82
C GLY A 411 1.10 -12.87 -18.90
N ASP A 412 1.99 -11.92 -18.61
CA ASP A 412 3.06 -11.53 -19.54
C ASP A 412 4.08 -12.68 -19.68
N SER A 413 4.50 -12.99 -20.91
CA SER A 413 5.50 -14.03 -21.20
C SER A 413 6.50 -13.60 -22.28
N ASP A 414 7.64 -14.30 -22.32
CA ASP A 414 8.61 -14.23 -23.41
C ASP A 414 9.24 -15.62 -23.65
N ASP A 415 9.62 -15.93 -24.89
CA ASP A 415 10.08 -17.27 -25.31
C ASP A 415 11.54 -17.30 -25.80
N ALA A 416 12.17 -18.47 -25.70
CA ALA A 416 13.49 -18.72 -26.26
C ALA A 416 13.60 -20.11 -26.88
N THR A 417 13.48 -20.15 -28.21
CA THR A 417 13.68 -21.35 -29.03
C THR A 417 15.17 -21.71 -29.21
N LEU A 418 15.55 -22.94 -28.88
CA LEU A 418 16.85 -23.54 -29.18
C LEU A 418 16.72 -24.57 -30.32
N LYS A 419 17.66 -24.55 -31.28
CA LYS A 419 17.80 -25.60 -32.31
C LYS A 419 18.99 -26.51 -32.01
N VAL A 420 18.84 -27.81 -32.20
CA VAL A 420 19.94 -28.78 -32.07
C VAL A 420 19.92 -29.68 -33.29
N ASN A 421 21.00 -29.67 -34.06
CA ASN A 421 21.21 -30.60 -35.16
C ASN A 421 22.13 -31.74 -34.69
N VAL A 422 21.84 -32.97 -35.09
CA VAL A 422 22.54 -34.19 -34.68
C VAL A 422 23.06 -34.92 -35.91
N GLN A 423 24.37 -35.18 -35.98
CA GLN A 423 24.98 -35.81 -37.14
C GLN A 423 24.49 -37.24 -37.34
N SER A 424 23.92 -37.51 -38.51
CA SER A 424 23.47 -38.83 -38.94
C SER A 424 24.63 -39.69 -39.45
N TYR A 425 24.49 -41.01 -39.30
CA TYR A 425 25.35 -41.99 -39.97
C TYR A 425 24.77 -42.42 -41.32
N MET A 426 25.60 -42.37 -42.36
CA MET A 426 25.35 -43.00 -43.65
C MET A 426 26.02 -44.38 -43.68
N TYR A 427 25.26 -45.44 -43.96
CA TYR A 427 25.80 -46.81 -43.96
C TYR A 427 26.31 -47.22 -45.34
N GLU A 428 27.55 -47.71 -45.40
CA GLU A 428 28.26 -48.08 -46.63
C GLU A 428 28.86 -49.49 -46.52
N THR A 429 29.02 -50.14 -47.66
CA THR A 429 29.66 -51.46 -47.82
C THR A 429 31.18 -51.31 -47.67
N ALA A 430 31.82 -52.19 -46.89
CA ALA A 430 33.27 -52.25 -46.73
C ALA A 430 33.83 -53.66 -46.93
N TYR A 431 35.06 -53.73 -47.47
CA TYR A 431 35.80 -54.98 -47.64
C TYR A 431 37.26 -54.83 -47.22
N ALA A 432 37.80 -55.88 -46.60
CA ALA A 432 39.21 -55.94 -46.22
C ALA A 432 40.10 -56.29 -47.43
N LYS A 433 41.17 -55.53 -47.62
CA LYS A 433 42.10 -55.66 -48.75
C LYS A 433 43.55 -55.83 -48.26
N GLY A 434 44.01 -57.08 -48.20
CA GLY A 434 45.42 -57.40 -47.95
C GLY A 434 46.36 -57.01 -49.10
N ASP A 435 47.64 -57.35 -48.95
CA ASP A 435 48.57 -57.38 -50.07
C ASP A 435 48.27 -58.58 -51.00
N GLY A 436 48.54 -58.44 -52.30
CA GLY A 436 48.20 -59.45 -53.32
C GLY A 436 46.70 -59.73 -53.52
N ALA A 437 45.80 -59.01 -52.84
CA ALA A 437 44.37 -59.26 -52.83
C ALA A 437 43.72 -59.18 -54.23
N THR A 438 42.87 -60.16 -54.56
CA THR A 438 42.21 -60.28 -55.86
C THR A 438 40.83 -59.59 -55.84
N CYS A 439 40.63 -58.62 -56.73
CA CYS A 439 39.34 -57.94 -56.90
C CYS A 439 38.27 -58.89 -57.48
N PHE A 440 37.02 -58.73 -57.06
CA PHE A 440 35.87 -59.48 -57.58
C PHE A 440 35.54 -59.21 -59.06
N ILE A 441 35.91 -58.03 -59.56
CA ILE A 441 35.67 -57.59 -60.94
C ILE A 441 36.87 -58.06 -61.80
N PRO A 442 36.65 -58.66 -62.99
CA PRO A 442 35.41 -58.70 -63.78
C PRO A 442 34.51 -59.92 -63.56
N THR A 443 34.87 -60.86 -62.67
CA THR A 443 34.10 -62.10 -62.41
C THR A 443 32.69 -61.80 -61.92
N PHE A 444 32.54 -60.76 -61.10
CA PHE A 444 31.28 -60.25 -60.58
C PHE A 444 31.10 -58.77 -60.91
N LYS A 445 29.86 -58.26 -60.76
CA LYS A 445 29.54 -56.83 -60.90
C LYS A 445 29.80 -56.03 -59.63
N ASN A 446 29.77 -56.69 -58.47
CA ASN A 446 30.03 -56.09 -57.18
C ASN A 446 31.55 -55.95 -57.00
N TRP A 447 31.97 -54.89 -56.32
CA TRP A 447 33.35 -54.73 -55.88
C TRP A 447 33.59 -55.43 -54.54
N GLY A 448 34.85 -55.53 -54.15
CA GLY A 448 35.34 -56.25 -52.98
C GLY A 448 36.54 -57.13 -53.34
N TRP A 449 37.18 -57.73 -52.34
CA TRP A 449 38.41 -58.49 -52.51
C TRP A 449 38.37 -59.86 -51.83
N THR A 450 39.03 -60.83 -52.45
CA THR A 450 39.35 -62.14 -51.87
C THR A 450 40.86 -62.24 -51.67
N ASN A 451 41.27 -62.68 -50.48
CA ASN A 451 42.63 -62.60 -49.97
C ASN A 451 43.15 -64.02 -49.76
N LEU A 452 44.14 -64.46 -50.53
CA LEU A 452 44.77 -65.78 -50.36
C LEU A 452 45.80 -65.71 -49.22
N ILE A 453 45.64 -66.53 -48.18
CA ILE A 453 46.51 -66.57 -47.00
C ILE A 453 46.99 -67.98 -46.67
N SER A 454 48.19 -68.06 -46.11
CA SER A 454 48.77 -69.26 -45.48
C SER A 454 48.57 -69.19 -43.96
N PRO A 455 48.93 -70.22 -43.17
CA PRO A 455 48.92 -70.11 -41.70
C PRO A 455 49.80 -68.94 -41.20
N GLY A 456 49.21 -68.05 -40.39
CA GLY A 456 49.80 -66.78 -39.97
C GLY A 456 48.77 -65.70 -39.64
N THR A 457 49.25 -64.50 -39.28
CA THR A 457 48.40 -63.33 -39.00
C THR A 457 48.67 -62.23 -40.04
N TYR A 458 47.59 -61.64 -40.54
CA TYR A 458 47.58 -60.64 -41.60
C TYR A 458 46.73 -59.46 -41.17
N GLU A 459 47.27 -58.25 -41.25
CA GLU A 459 46.46 -57.03 -41.15
C GLU A 459 46.09 -56.56 -42.56
N MET A 460 44.81 -56.23 -42.76
CA MET A 460 44.25 -55.87 -44.05
C MET A 460 43.46 -54.56 -43.92
N ASP A 461 43.73 -53.58 -44.78
CA ASP A 461 42.99 -52.31 -44.78
C ASP A 461 41.49 -52.55 -45.02
N LEU A 462 40.62 -51.97 -44.19
CA LEU A 462 39.17 -52.01 -44.38
C LEU A 462 38.70 -50.78 -45.15
N TRP A 463 38.40 -50.97 -46.44
CA TRP A 463 37.98 -49.90 -47.34
C TRP A 463 36.46 -49.92 -47.55
N ALA A 464 35.80 -48.82 -47.18
CA ALA A 464 34.39 -48.57 -47.44
C ALA A 464 34.18 -47.82 -48.76
N GLY A 465 33.10 -48.10 -49.48
CA GLY A 465 32.70 -47.37 -50.69
C GLY A 465 33.67 -47.42 -51.87
N ALA A 466 34.70 -48.30 -51.84
CA ALA A 466 35.77 -48.41 -52.83
C ALA A 466 35.31 -49.09 -54.13
N ALA A 467 34.26 -48.53 -54.75
CA ALA A 467 33.63 -49.01 -55.95
C ALA A 467 34.64 -49.23 -57.08
N GLN A 468 34.42 -50.30 -57.87
CA GLN A 468 35.36 -50.78 -58.89
C GLN A 468 36.69 -51.34 -58.33
N CYS A 469 36.76 -51.62 -57.02
CA CYS A 469 37.99 -51.97 -56.29
C CYS A 469 39.05 -50.85 -56.29
N ASP A 470 38.60 -49.59 -56.45
CA ASP A 470 39.46 -48.41 -56.54
C ASP A 470 39.50 -47.70 -55.19
N THR A 471 40.60 -47.90 -54.44
CA THR A 471 40.79 -47.30 -53.12
C THR A 471 40.95 -45.78 -53.18
N SER A 472 41.19 -45.17 -54.35
CA SER A 472 41.16 -43.70 -54.49
C SER A 472 39.75 -43.10 -54.48
N LYS A 473 38.72 -43.96 -54.53
CA LYS A 473 37.29 -43.58 -54.42
C LYS A 473 36.64 -43.99 -53.10
N GLY A 474 37.35 -44.71 -52.24
CA GLY A 474 36.82 -45.25 -50.99
C GLY A 474 37.41 -44.59 -49.74
N THR A 475 36.74 -44.79 -48.62
CA THR A 475 37.19 -44.33 -47.29
C THR A 475 37.90 -45.47 -46.57
N LEU A 476 39.10 -45.22 -46.07
CA LEU A 476 39.77 -46.14 -45.14
C LEU A 476 39.14 -45.99 -43.76
N VAL A 477 38.36 -46.97 -43.33
CA VAL A 477 37.57 -46.91 -42.07
C VAL A 477 38.20 -47.69 -40.90
N GLY A 478 39.27 -48.44 -41.16
CA GLY A 478 39.95 -49.25 -40.15
C GLY A 478 40.81 -50.34 -40.77
N SER A 479 41.08 -51.39 -40.00
CA SER A 479 41.72 -52.62 -40.48
C SER A 479 40.95 -53.87 -40.03
N VAL A 480 41.21 -55.01 -40.67
CA VAL A 480 40.80 -56.33 -40.21
C VAL A 480 42.05 -57.17 -39.99
N THR A 481 42.23 -57.67 -38.77
CA THR A 481 43.28 -58.63 -38.43
C THR A 481 42.76 -60.04 -38.67
N VAL A 482 43.21 -60.70 -39.72
CA VAL A 482 42.87 -62.09 -40.03
C VAL A 482 43.97 -63.00 -39.49
N THR A 483 43.63 -63.94 -38.62
CA THR A 483 44.57 -64.93 -38.08
C THR A 483 44.15 -66.33 -38.47
N TYR A 484 45.02 -67.03 -39.20
CA TYR A 484 44.92 -68.45 -39.52
C TYR A 484 45.87 -69.20 -38.56
N GLY A 485 45.31 -69.75 -37.49
CA GLY A 485 46.03 -70.42 -36.42
C GLY A 485 46.53 -71.82 -36.77
N SER A 486 47.55 -72.30 -36.05
CA SER A 486 48.11 -73.65 -36.16
C SER A 486 47.22 -74.75 -35.54
N ASP A 487 45.97 -74.42 -35.21
CA ASP A 487 44.87 -75.34 -34.89
C ASP A 487 43.91 -75.51 -36.09
N GLY A 488 44.21 -74.85 -37.21
CA GLY A 488 43.45 -74.83 -38.44
C GLY A 488 42.38 -73.75 -38.52
N TYR A 489 42.13 -72.96 -37.47
CA TYR A 489 41.04 -71.98 -37.45
C TYR A 489 41.46 -70.62 -38.02
N VAL A 490 40.57 -70.04 -38.82
CA VAL A 490 40.64 -68.63 -39.26
C VAL A 490 39.73 -67.77 -38.38
N THR A 491 40.28 -66.73 -37.75
CA THR A 491 39.51 -65.62 -37.15
C THR A 491 39.71 -64.34 -37.96
N ALA A 492 38.79 -63.39 -37.82
CA ALA A 492 38.88 -62.06 -38.42
C ALA A 492 38.35 -61.02 -37.43
N ASP A 493 39.25 -60.23 -36.88
CA ASP A 493 39.00 -59.24 -35.84
C ASP A 493 38.96 -57.84 -36.49
N TYR A 494 37.81 -57.15 -36.40
CA TYR A 494 37.55 -55.91 -37.13
C TYR A 494 37.82 -54.68 -36.25
N ASN A 495 38.83 -53.89 -36.63
CA ASN A 495 39.26 -52.69 -35.93
C ASN A 495 38.79 -51.44 -36.69
N VAL A 496 37.51 -51.07 -36.53
CA VAL A 496 36.94 -49.83 -37.07
C VAL A 496 37.30 -48.67 -36.13
N GLY A 497 37.80 -47.56 -36.68
CA GLY A 497 38.24 -46.40 -35.90
C GLY A 497 37.19 -45.30 -35.80
N THR A 498 37.09 -44.63 -34.65
CA THR A 498 36.30 -43.39 -34.48
C THR A 498 36.68 -42.36 -35.56
N PRO A 499 35.72 -41.67 -36.20
CA PRO A 499 34.28 -41.64 -35.92
C PRO A 499 33.44 -42.62 -36.75
N TYR A 500 34.02 -43.69 -37.30
CA TYR A 500 33.27 -44.73 -38.00
C TYR A 500 32.73 -45.78 -37.02
N ILE A 501 31.62 -46.43 -37.38
CA ILE A 501 31.01 -47.51 -36.59
C ILE A 501 30.83 -48.79 -37.40
N LEU A 502 30.75 -49.93 -36.72
CA LEU A 502 30.56 -51.25 -37.31
C LEU A 502 29.14 -51.75 -37.03
N GLU A 503 28.33 -51.94 -38.07
CA GLU A 503 26.92 -52.36 -37.93
C GLU A 503 26.75 -53.87 -38.15
N GLU A 504 27.46 -54.45 -39.14
CA GLU A 504 27.38 -55.87 -39.49
C GLU A 504 28.73 -56.38 -40.03
N THR A 505 29.07 -57.65 -39.77
CA THR A 505 30.24 -58.33 -40.35
C THR A 505 29.85 -59.64 -41.04
N HIS A 506 30.59 -60.00 -42.09
CA HIS A 506 30.44 -61.25 -42.82
C HIS A 506 31.83 -61.77 -43.24
N VAL A 507 32.15 -63.03 -42.89
CA VAL A 507 33.46 -63.63 -43.17
C VAL A 507 33.30 -64.93 -43.95
N TYR A 508 33.94 -65.01 -45.12
CA TYR A 508 34.17 -66.27 -45.84
C TYR A 508 35.61 -66.73 -45.60
N ALA A 509 35.79 -68.03 -45.39
CA ALA A 509 37.10 -68.68 -45.47
C ALA A 509 36.94 -70.08 -46.10
N GLY A 510 37.78 -70.42 -47.09
CA GLY A 510 37.77 -71.74 -47.71
C GLY A 510 38.84 -71.93 -48.81
N TYR A 511 38.96 -73.17 -49.33
CA TYR A 511 39.94 -73.50 -50.38
C TYR A 511 39.59 -72.96 -51.77
N GLU A 512 38.32 -72.60 -52.01
CA GLU A 512 37.85 -72.03 -53.28
C GLU A 512 37.93 -70.50 -53.24
N MET A 513 38.18 -69.86 -54.38
CA MET A 513 38.39 -68.39 -54.45
C MET A 513 37.16 -67.57 -53.99
N PHE A 514 35.96 -68.13 -54.10
CA PHE A 514 34.68 -67.52 -53.74
C PHE A 514 33.73 -68.57 -53.12
N PRO A 515 32.83 -68.18 -52.21
CA PRO A 515 31.77 -69.07 -51.74
C PRO A 515 30.82 -69.49 -52.88
N MET A 516 30.09 -70.58 -52.64
CA MET A 516 29.12 -71.14 -53.59
C MET A 516 27.68 -70.84 -53.13
N ASP A 517 26.80 -70.52 -54.08
CA ASP A 517 25.36 -70.39 -53.83
C ASP A 517 24.70 -71.75 -53.55
N LYS A 518 23.42 -71.73 -53.16
CA LYS A 518 22.61 -72.93 -52.87
C LYS A 518 22.38 -73.85 -54.09
N LYS A 519 22.98 -73.55 -55.25
CA LYS A 519 22.95 -74.33 -56.49
C LYS A 519 24.35 -74.71 -57.00
N GLY A 520 25.42 -74.36 -56.27
CA GLY A 520 26.81 -74.68 -56.62
C GLY A 520 27.49 -73.70 -57.59
N ASN A 521 27.01 -72.46 -57.70
CA ASN A 521 27.63 -71.41 -58.53
C ASN A 521 28.45 -70.46 -57.64
N PRO A 522 29.63 -69.98 -58.07
CA PRO A 522 30.38 -68.95 -57.34
C PRO A 522 29.55 -67.68 -57.09
N THR A 523 29.70 -67.09 -55.90
CA THR A 523 28.99 -65.88 -55.48
C THR A 523 29.85 -64.99 -54.58
N VAL A 524 29.53 -63.70 -54.54
CA VAL A 524 30.11 -62.72 -53.61
C VAL A 524 29.05 -62.02 -52.75
N ALA A 525 27.84 -62.57 -52.67
CA ALA A 525 26.80 -62.05 -51.78
C ALA A 525 27.14 -62.36 -50.29
N PRO A 526 27.20 -61.37 -49.38
CA PRO A 526 27.61 -61.57 -47.98
C PRO A 526 26.84 -62.68 -47.25
N GLY A 527 25.51 -62.76 -47.41
CA GLY A 527 24.67 -63.82 -46.83
C GLY A 527 24.90 -65.25 -47.38
N ALA A 528 25.94 -65.47 -48.19
CA ALA A 528 26.46 -66.78 -48.58
C ALA A 528 27.86 -67.07 -48.02
N TYR A 529 28.44 -66.14 -47.26
CA TYR A 529 29.78 -66.26 -46.69
C TYR A 529 29.73 -67.20 -45.49
N SER A 530 30.74 -68.08 -45.40
CA SER A 530 30.89 -69.03 -44.32
C SER A 530 32.37 -69.32 -44.09
N ASN A 531 32.72 -69.53 -42.83
CA ASN A 531 34.06 -69.95 -42.44
C ASN A 531 34.10 -71.48 -42.36
N ALA A 532 34.83 -72.12 -43.28
CA ALA A 532 34.92 -73.58 -43.38
C ALA A 532 36.02 -74.21 -42.49
N SER A 533 36.56 -73.46 -41.53
CA SER A 533 37.54 -73.94 -40.54
C SER A 533 37.06 -75.17 -39.75
N PRO A 534 37.97 -76.05 -39.26
CA PRO A 534 39.42 -75.96 -39.39
C PRO A 534 39.98 -76.49 -40.72
N PHE A 535 41.11 -75.93 -41.14
CA PHE A 535 41.85 -76.26 -42.35
C PHE A 535 43.14 -77.07 -42.06
N ASP A 536 43.79 -77.58 -43.12
CA ASP A 536 44.90 -78.54 -43.06
C ASP A 536 46.27 -77.94 -43.44
N ASP A 537 46.58 -76.76 -42.88
CA ASP A 537 47.78 -75.93 -43.14
C ASP A 537 47.97 -75.47 -44.61
N ARG A 538 47.09 -75.86 -45.54
CA ARG A 538 47.07 -75.34 -46.92
C ARG A 538 46.55 -73.91 -46.97
N ASP A 539 46.95 -73.18 -48.01
CA ASP A 539 46.46 -71.83 -48.28
C ASP A 539 44.92 -71.80 -48.47
N VAL A 540 44.28 -70.74 -47.96
CA VAL A 540 42.83 -70.51 -48.05
C VAL A 540 42.53 -69.09 -48.49
N TYR A 541 41.40 -68.91 -49.18
CA TYR A 541 40.87 -67.61 -49.55
C TYR A 541 39.96 -67.07 -48.45
N VAL A 542 40.19 -65.83 -48.04
CA VAL A 542 39.39 -65.10 -47.05
C VAL A 542 38.77 -63.86 -47.68
N ILE A 543 37.46 -63.69 -47.46
CA ILE A 543 36.74 -62.43 -47.72
C ILE A 543 36.22 -61.95 -46.36
N ALA A 544 36.69 -60.80 -45.90
CA ALA A 544 36.11 -60.10 -44.77
C ALA A 544 35.34 -58.88 -45.30
N HIS A 545 34.04 -58.87 -45.05
CA HIS A 545 33.07 -57.82 -45.40
C HIS A 545 32.50 -57.19 -44.14
N ALA A 546 32.16 -55.90 -44.20
CA ALA A 546 31.40 -55.21 -43.18
C ALA A 546 30.38 -54.24 -43.78
N VAL A 547 29.32 -53.95 -43.03
CA VAL A 547 28.55 -52.72 -43.17
C VAL A 547 29.04 -51.76 -42.10
N VAL A 548 29.46 -50.56 -42.52
CA VAL A 548 30.00 -49.53 -41.63
C VAL A 548 29.18 -48.26 -41.71
N GLY A 549 28.97 -47.60 -40.58
CA GLY A 549 28.44 -46.24 -40.55
C GLY A 549 29.58 -45.24 -40.70
N ILE A 550 29.40 -44.30 -41.62
CA ILE A 550 30.24 -43.12 -41.83
C ILE A 550 29.41 -41.88 -41.44
N PRO A 551 29.87 -40.98 -40.57
CA PRO A 551 29.15 -39.75 -40.26
C PRO A 551 28.96 -38.91 -41.54
N ASP A 552 27.80 -38.26 -41.71
CA ASP A 552 27.51 -37.45 -42.90
C ASP A 552 28.56 -36.33 -43.07
N PRO A 553 29.37 -36.34 -44.15
CA PRO A 553 30.41 -35.35 -44.39
C PRO A 553 29.87 -34.00 -44.89
N ASN A 554 28.55 -33.88 -45.11
CA ASN A 554 27.87 -32.64 -45.47
C ASN A 554 27.18 -31.99 -44.26
N PHE A 555 27.31 -32.58 -43.06
CA PHE A 555 26.71 -32.07 -41.83
C PHE A 555 27.58 -30.98 -41.20
N GLY A 556 26.96 -29.85 -40.88
CA GLY A 556 27.60 -28.65 -40.30
C GLY A 556 27.02 -27.37 -40.90
N PRO A 557 27.57 -26.19 -40.56
CA PRO A 557 27.29 -24.94 -41.27
C PRO A 557 27.84 -24.95 -42.71
N GLU A 558 27.18 -24.23 -43.62
CA GLU A 558 27.59 -24.01 -45.03
C GLU A 558 28.72 -22.96 -45.19
#